data_AF-A0A7S1PVZ9-F1
#
_entry.id   AF-A0A7S1PVZ9-F1
#
_cell.length_a   1.000
_cell.length_b   1.000
_cell.length_c   1.000
_cell.angle_alpha   90.00
_cell.angle_beta   90.00
_cell.angle_gamma   90.00
#
_symmetry.space_group_name_H-M   'P 1'
#
loop_
_entity.id
_entity.type
_entity.pdbx_description
1 polymer ?
#
loop_
_entity_poly.entity_id
_entity_poly.type
_entity_poly.pdbx_seq_one_letter_code
_entity_poly.pdbx_strand_id
1 'polypeptide(L)'
;AASQALSAADVDQLVARAPLLEHLQVRVIADPGALKQLQHLHTLCVAQCSSSGQSGLAKILTMPSLRRVSLSQVRTARWNATLSVMAALGATSPLTALEIFCADS
;
A
#
# COMPACT_ATOMS: atom_id res chain seq x y z
N ALA A 1 -0.30 22.79 -4.83
CA ALA A 1 -0.78 22.35 -3.51
C ALA A 1 0.12 21.22 -3.06
N ALA A 2 0.84 21.35 -1.94
CA ALA A 2 1.68 20.28 -1.42
C ALA A 2 0.77 19.11 -1.02
N SER A 3 0.72 18.08 -1.86
CA SER A 3 0.07 16.82 -1.50
C SER A 3 0.88 16.21 -0.37
N GLN A 4 0.51 16.48 0.89
CA GLN A 4 1.17 15.88 2.04
C GLN A 4 1.03 14.36 1.92
N ALA A 5 2.17 13.69 1.83
CA ALA A 5 2.23 12.25 1.84
C ALA A 5 1.98 11.76 3.27
N LEU A 6 1.17 10.72 3.41
CA LEU A 6 0.98 10.03 4.68
C LEU A 6 2.35 9.48 5.12
N SER A 7 2.86 10.00 6.23
CA SER A 7 4.13 9.61 6.83
C SER A 7 3.93 8.46 7.83
N ALA A 8 5.02 7.84 8.28
CA ALA A 8 4.95 6.81 9.32
C ALA A 8 4.32 7.34 10.62
N ALA A 9 4.59 8.60 10.99
CA ALA A 9 4.00 9.22 12.16
C ALA A 9 2.48 9.40 12.04
N ASP A 10 1.98 9.72 10.84
CA ASP A 10 0.54 9.80 10.58
C ASP A 10 -0.11 8.41 10.69
N VAL A 11 0.60 7.35 10.25
CA VAL A 11 0.15 5.98 10.42
C VAL A 11 0.11 5.58 11.90
N ASP A 12 1.12 5.91 12.69
CA ASP A 12 1.12 5.62 14.13
C ASP A 12 -0.06 6.31 14.84
N GLN A 13 -0.38 7.55 14.45
CA GLN A 13 -1.58 8.23 14.95
C GLN A 13 -2.88 7.55 14.51
N LEU A 14 -2.95 7.08 13.25
CA LEU A 14 -4.11 6.32 12.76
C LEU A 14 -4.29 5.01 13.53
N VAL A 15 -3.21 4.28 13.79
CA VAL A 15 -3.22 3.04 14.58
C VAL A 15 -3.72 3.33 16.00
N ALA A 16 -3.24 4.41 16.63
CA ALA A 16 -3.66 4.79 17.98
C ALA A 16 -5.13 5.20 18.06
N ARG A 17 -5.66 5.87 17.02
CA ARG A 17 -7.03 6.41 17.01
C ARG A 17 -8.06 5.44 16.43
N ALA A 18 -7.65 4.56 15.54
CA ALA A 18 -8.50 3.64 14.79
C ALA A 18 -7.78 2.30 14.59
N PRO A 19 -7.57 1.51 15.65
CA PRO A 19 -6.86 0.23 15.55
C PRO A 19 -7.62 -0.83 14.71
N LEU A 20 -8.94 -0.65 14.58
CA LEU A 20 -9.83 -1.53 13.80
C LEU A 20 -10.08 -1.00 12.38
N LEU A 21 -9.20 -0.16 11.83
CA LEU A 21 -9.39 0.40 10.50
C LEU A 21 -9.33 -0.70 9.43
N GLU A 22 -10.45 -0.93 8.76
CA GLU A 22 -10.56 -1.95 7.71
C GLU A 22 -10.31 -1.41 6.29
N HIS A 23 -10.59 -0.12 6.09
CA HIS A 23 -10.51 0.54 4.80
C HIS A 23 -9.69 1.82 4.92
N LEU A 24 -8.61 1.92 4.16
CA LEU A 24 -7.78 3.11 4.10
C LEU A 24 -7.66 3.58 2.65
N GLN A 25 -8.07 4.82 2.41
CA GLN A 25 -7.85 5.51 1.15
C GLN A 25 -6.97 6.73 1.39
N VAL A 26 -5.81 6.77 0.72
CA VAL A 26 -4.88 7.90 0.81
C VAL A 26 -4.39 8.29 -0.56
N ARG A 27 -4.21 9.60 -0.78
CA ARG A 27 -3.76 10.09 -2.08
C ARG A 27 -2.28 9.81 -2.29
N VAL A 28 -1.45 10.09 -1.29
CA VAL A 28 0.00 9.89 -1.36
C VAL A 28 0.47 9.22 -0.08
N ILE A 29 1.31 8.20 -0.16
CA ILE A 29 1.97 7.57 0.99
C ILE A 29 3.49 7.58 0.82
N ALA A 30 4.20 7.97 1.89
CA ALA A 30 5.66 8.01 1.91
C ALA A 30 6.25 6.61 2.15
N ASP A 31 5.81 5.96 3.23
CA ASP A 31 6.22 4.60 3.59
C ASP A 31 4.98 3.72 3.84
N PRO A 32 4.55 2.93 2.86
CA PRO A 32 3.49 1.96 3.03
C PRO A 32 3.85 0.87 4.06
N GLY A 33 5.13 0.58 4.29
CA GLY A 33 5.53 -0.44 5.26
C GLY A 33 5.00 -0.19 6.67
N ALA A 34 4.80 1.08 7.04
CA ALA A 34 4.19 1.47 8.31
C ALA A 34 2.75 0.95 8.48
N LEU A 35 1.99 0.78 7.38
CA LEU A 35 0.61 0.26 7.42
C LEU A 35 0.51 -1.18 7.91
N LYS A 36 1.64 -1.91 8.04
CA LYS A 36 1.67 -3.25 8.62
C LYS A 36 1.14 -3.31 10.06
N GLN A 37 1.17 -2.18 10.77
CA GLN A 37 0.59 -2.07 12.11
C GLN A 37 -0.95 -2.17 12.11
N LEU A 38 -1.62 -1.85 10.99
CA LEU A 38 -3.07 -1.94 10.86
C LEU A 38 -3.48 -3.39 10.54
N GLN A 39 -3.43 -4.25 11.56
CA GLN A 39 -3.71 -5.70 11.47
C GLN A 39 -5.11 -6.04 10.94
N HIS A 40 -6.04 -5.08 11.00
CA HIS A 40 -7.42 -5.24 10.52
C HIS A 40 -7.67 -4.65 9.14
N LEU A 41 -6.63 -4.10 8.49
CA LEU A 41 -6.78 -3.47 7.19
C LEU A 41 -7.06 -4.53 6.12
N HIS A 42 -8.24 -4.45 5.51
CA HIS A 42 -8.71 -5.33 4.45
C HIS A 42 -8.55 -4.69 3.08
N THR A 43 -8.74 -3.37 2.99
CA THR A 43 -8.70 -2.62 1.72
C THR A 43 -7.76 -1.43 1.82
N LEU A 44 -6.84 -1.34 0.87
CA LEU A 44 -5.92 -0.22 0.74
C LEU A 44 -6.04 0.39 -0.66
N CYS A 45 -6.39 1.67 -0.72
CA CYS A 45 -6.41 2.45 -1.95
C CYS A 45 -5.38 3.58 -1.86
N VAL A 46 -4.37 3.56 -2.73
CA VAL A 46 -3.32 4.57 -2.76
C VAL A 46 -3.16 5.15 -4.16
N ALA A 47 -3.31 6.47 -4.31
CA ALA A 47 -3.17 7.10 -5.62
C ALA A 47 -1.73 7.43 -6.03
N GLN A 48 -0.77 7.38 -5.10
CA GLN A 48 0.65 7.59 -5.37
C GLN A 48 1.49 7.05 -4.22
N CYS A 49 2.46 6.17 -4.51
CA CYS A 49 3.50 5.80 -3.56
C CYS A 49 4.77 6.58 -3.87
N SER A 50 5.40 7.14 -2.83
CA SER A 50 6.68 7.82 -2.96
C SER A 50 7.79 6.83 -3.40
N SER A 51 8.90 7.36 -3.93
CA SER A 51 10.02 6.53 -4.39
C SER A 51 10.63 5.62 -3.30
N SER A 52 10.63 6.08 -2.04
CA SER A 52 11.16 5.30 -0.90
C SER A 52 10.21 4.19 -0.45
N GLY A 53 8.92 4.25 -0.81
CA GLY A 53 7.88 3.35 -0.32
C GLY A 53 7.77 2.00 -1.02
N GLN A 54 8.54 1.72 -2.08
CA GLN A 54 8.38 0.49 -2.87
C GLN A 54 8.66 -0.79 -2.08
N SER A 55 9.68 -0.78 -1.23
CA SER A 55 9.98 -1.90 -0.33
C SER A 55 8.89 -2.07 0.73
N GLY A 56 8.25 -0.97 1.14
CA GLY A 56 7.09 -0.95 2.01
C GLY A 56 5.86 -1.61 1.38
N LEU A 57 5.59 -1.32 0.11
CA LEU A 57 4.47 -1.92 -0.64
C LEU A 57 4.57 -3.46 -0.69
N ALA A 58 5.75 -3.99 -1.02
CA ALA A 58 6.01 -5.42 -1.00
C ALA A 58 5.66 -6.05 0.36
N LYS A 59 6.01 -5.35 1.47
CA LYS A 59 5.66 -5.80 2.82
C LYS A 59 4.15 -5.76 3.08
N ILE A 60 3.42 -4.73 2.63
CA ILE A 60 1.96 -4.71 2.83
C ILE A 60 1.27 -5.80 2.01
N LEU A 61 1.73 -6.10 0.80
CA LEU A 61 1.13 -7.14 -0.05
C LEU A 61 1.24 -8.55 0.55
N THR A 62 2.07 -8.72 1.59
CA THR A 62 2.17 -9.96 2.39
C THR A 62 1.31 -9.97 3.65
N MET A 63 0.57 -8.90 3.93
CA MET A 63 -0.24 -8.82 5.14
C MET A 63 -1.40 -9.82 5.08
N PRO A 64 -1.59 -10.65 6.12
CA PRO A 64 -2.61 -11.69 6.15
C PRO A 64 -4.05 -11.15 6.09
N SER A 65 -4.26 -9.91 6.56
CA SER A 65 -5.56 -9.25 6.57
C SER A 65 -5.92 -8.62 5.23
N LEU A 66 -4.94 -8.23 4.43
CA LEU A 66 -5.18 -7.43 3.24
C LEU A 66 -5.84 -8.30 2.16
N ARG A 67 -6.98 -7.85 1.65
CA ARG A 67 -7.78 -8.55 0.64
C ARG A 67 -7.80 -7.81 -0.68
N ARG A 68 -7.80 -6.47 -0.63
CA ARG A 68 -7.91 -5.61 -1.81
C ARG A 68 -6.90 -4.49 -1.76
N VAL A 69 -6.18 -4.33 -2.87
CA VAL A 69 -5.21 -3.26 -3.05
C VAL A 69 -5.49 -2.56 -4.37
N SER A 70 -5.72 -1.26 -4.33
CA SER A 70 -5.91 -0.43 -5.51
C SER A 70 -4.85 0.66 -5.52
N LEU A 71 -4.05 0.69 -6.58
CA LEU A 71 -2.88 1.55 -6.67
C LEU A 71 -2.98 2.35 -7.95
N SER A 72 -3.09 3.67 -7.83
CA SER A 72 -3.16 4.56 -8.98
C SER A 72 -1.87 5.36 -9.15
N GLN A 73 -1.71 5.97 -10.33
CA GLN A 73 -0.55 6.76 -10.75
C GLN A 73 0.81 6.11 -10.43
N VAL A 74 0.85 4.81 -10.63
CA VAL A 74 2.06 4.03 -10.48
C VAL A 74 2.96 4.27 -11.69
N ARG A 75 4.20 4.72 -11.47
CA ARG A 75 5.22 4.77 -12.54
C ARG A 75 5.77 3.36 -12.77
N THR A 76 5.53 2.81 -13.96
CA THR A 76 5.85 1.44 -14.39
C THR A 76 7.31 1.03 -14.14
N ALA A 77 8.27 1.90 -14.42
CA ALA A 77 9.70 1.63 -14.21
C ALA A 77 10.06 1.32 -12.73
N ARG A 78 9.21 1.72 -11.79
CA ARG A 78 9.43 1.60 -10.34
C ARG A 78 8.76 0.38 -9.71
N TRP A 79 8.06 -0.45 -10.49
CA TRP A 79 7.24 -1.54 -9.94
C TRP A 79 7.78 -2.94 -10.21
N ASN A 80 8.93 -3.07 -10.87
CA ASN A 80 9.48 -4.36 -11.22
C ASN A 80 9.78 -5.23 -9.97
N ALA A 81 10.29 -4.62 -8.90
CA ALA A 81 10.52 -5.31 -7.62
C ALA A 81 9.23 -5.74 -6.94
N THR A 82 8.19 -4.89 -6.94
CA THR A 82 6.89 -5.22 -6.33
C THR A 82 6.15 -6.29 -7.12
N LEU A 83 6.21 -6.23 -8.46
CA LEU A 83 5.69 -7.28 -9.36
C LEU A 83 6.43 -8.61 -9.14
N SER A 84 7.75 -8.57 -8.94
CA SER A 84 8.54 -9.76 -8.63
C SER A 84 8.13 -10.38 -7.28
N VAL A 85 7.88 -9.56 -6.27
CA VAL A 85 7.35 -10.03 -4.98
C VAL A 85 5.96 -10.62 -5.14
N MET A 86 5.07 -10.03 -5.93
CA MET A 86 3.74 -10.61 -6.19
C MET A 86 3.82 -11.92 -6.97
N ALA A 87 4.71 -12.00 -7.96
CA ALA A 87 4.98 -13.23 -8.69
C ALA A 87 5.53 -14.33 -7.76
N ALA A 88 6.40 -13.96 -6.80
CA ALA A 88 6.92 -14.86 -5.79
C ALA A 88 5.88 -15.27 -4.73
N LEU A 89 4.94 -14.38 -4.40
CA LEU A 89 3.88 -14.66 -3.43
C LEU A 89 2.83 -15.61 -3.99
N GLY A 90 2.63 -15.66 -5.32
CA GLY A 90 1.77 -16.63 -5.98
C GLY A 90 0.42 -16.84 -5.27
N ALA A 91 0.00 -18.10 -5.11
CA ALA A 91 -1.25 -18.48 -4.44
C ALA A 91 -1.22 -18.36 -2.90
N THR A 92 -0.12 -17.91 -2.30
CA THR A 92 0.00 -17.76 -0.84
C THR A 92 -0.43 -16.39 -0.35
N SER A 93 -0.62 -15.44 -1.26
CA SER A 93 -1.13 -14.13 -0.88
C SER A 93 -2.63 -14.21 -0.55
N PRO A 94 -3.07 -13.62 0.57
CA PRO A 94 -4.49 -13.47 0.89
C PRO A 94 -5.21 -12.45 -0.01
N LEU A 95 -4.49 -11.80 -0.93
CA LEU A 95 -5.04 -10.80 -1.84
C LEU A 95 -6.01 -11.44 -2.83
N THR A 96 -7.24 -10.95 -2.80
CA THR A 96 -8.32 -11.36 -3.71
C THR A 96 -8.46 -10.42 -4.91
N ALA A 97 -8.08 -9.16 -4.76
CA ALA A 97 -8.07 -8.20 -5.86
C ALA A 97 -6.88 -7.26 -5.75
N LEU A 98 -6.24 -7.05 -6.89
CA LEU A 98 -5.18 -6.07 -7.06
C LEU A 98 -5.48 -5.27 -8.32
N GLU A 99 -5.69 -3.97 -8.14
CA GLU A 99 -5.90 -3.04 -9.24
C GLU A 99 -4.70 -2.10 -9.32
N ILE A 100 -4.05 -2.06 -10.48
CA ILE A 100 -2.93 -1.15 -10.73
C ILE A 100 -3.33 -0.25 -11.90
N PHE A 101 -3.57 1.01 -11.60
CA PHE A 101 -3.77 2.06 -12.59
C PHE A 101 -2.44 2.78 -12.79
N CYS A 102 -1.74 2.40 -13.85
CA CYS A 102 -0.56 3.13 -14.30
C CYS A 102 -1.00 4.50 -14.85
N ALA A 103 -0.36 5.57 -14.39
CA ALA A 103 -0.43 6.82 -15.12
C ALA A 103 0.61 6.74 -16.23
N ASP A 104 0.15 6.62 -17.49
CA ASP A 104 0.99 6.89 -18.63
C ASP A 104 1.56 8.31 -18.48
N SER A 105 2.88 8.41 -18.61
CA SER A 105 3.60 9.68 -18.68
C SER A 105 3.44 10.31 -20.05
#